data_AF-A0A4R1PVF0-F1
#
_entry.id   AF-A0A4R1PVF0-F1
#
_cell.length_a   1.000
_cell.length_b   1.000
_cell.length_c   1.000
_cell.angle_alpha   90.00
_cell.angle_beta   90.00
_cell.angle_gamma   90.00
#
_symmetry.space_group_name_H-M   'P 1'
#
loop_
_entity.id
_entity.type
_entity.pdbx_description
1 polymer ?
#
loop_
_entity_poly.entity_id
_entity_poly.type
_entity_poly.pdbx_seq_one_letter_code
_entity_poly.pdbx_strand_id
1 'polypeptide(L)'
;MGKRAAEYFHRQWQHYEECHHNRTNLALHMLALPLFVVACLVLASALVQRDLLTLILGGLGLSAALALIAQGHHFEAGADPRHPENSVSHLLVEQFLTFPWFVLSGAWRRAWRACQRKGE
;
A
#
# COMPACT_ATOMS: atom_id res chain seq x y z
N MET A 1 3.22 25.54 -7.22
CA MET A 1 3.43 24.07 -7.17
C MET A 1 2.36 23.31 -6.38
N GLY A 2 1.67 23.91 -5.40
CA GLY A 2 0.69 23.18 -4.55
C GLY A 2 -0.56 22.60 -5.23
N LYS A 3 -1.11 23.26 -6.26
CA LYS A 3 -2.35 22.80 -6.92
C LYS A 3 -2.20 21.43 -7.61
N ARG A 4 -1.09 21.19 -8.30
CA ARG A 4 -0.82 19.90 -8.98
C ARG A 4 -0.65 18.72 -8.00
N ALA A 5 -0.02 18.95 -6.85
CA ALA A 5 0.16 17.92 -5.83
C ALA A 5 -1.17 17.55 -5.16
N ALA A 6 -2.01 18.54 -4.86
CA ALA A 6 -3.35 18.32 -4.31
C ALA A 6 -4.26 17.57 -5.31
N GLU A 7 -4.22 17.95 -6.59
CA GLU A 7 -4.97 17.25 -7.65
C GLU A 7 -4.50 15.80 -7.84
N TYR A 8 -3.18 15.54 -7.73
CA TYR A 8 -2.63 14.19 -7.79
C TYR A 8 -3.15 13.33 -6.63
N PHE A 9 -3.07 13.84 -5.39
CA PHE A 9 -3.58 13.14 -4.23
C PHE A 9 -5.08 12.89 -4.31
N HIS A 10 -5.87 13.86 -4.79
CA HIS A 10 -7.31 13.70 -4.93
C HIS A 10 -7.67 12.62 -5.97
N ARG A 11 -7.00 12.60 -7.13
CA ARG A 11 -7.18 11.54 -8.14
C ARG A 11 -6.74 10.18 -7.61
N GLN A 12 -5.60 10.12 -6.93
CA GLN A 12 -5.10 8.89 -6.32
C GLN A 12 -6.08 8.37 -5.26
N TRP A 13 -6.66 9.25 -4.45
CA TRP A 13 -7.66 8.89 -3.45
C TRP A 13 -8.95 8.34 -4.07
N GLN A 14 -9.48 9.00 -5.09
CA GLN A 14 -10.69 8.55 -5.79
C GLN A 14 -10.48 7.15 -6.40
N HIS A 15 -9.35 6.95 -7.07
CA HIS A 15 -8.98 5.64 -7.61
C HIS A 15 -8.81 4.58 -6.49
N TYR A 16 -8.21 4.97 -5.37
CA TYR A 16 -8.02 4.09 -4.21
C TYR A 16 -9.35 3.56 -3.64
N GLU A 17 -10.36 4.42 -3.50
CA GLU A 17 -11.69 4.00 -3.04
C GLU A 17 -12.42 3.11 -4.07
N GLU A 18 -12.16 3.29 -5.37
CA GLU A 18 -12.76 2.50 -6.45
C GLU A 18 -12.16 1.09 -6.58
N CYS A 19 -10.87 0.90 -6.30
CA CYS A 19 -10.20 -0.39 -6.45
C CYS A 19 -10.38 -1.34 -5.23
N HIS A 20 -10.72 -0.82 -4.05
CA HIS A 20 -10.79 -1.59 -2.80
C HIS A 20 -12.16 -2.23 -2.52
N HIS A 21 -12.77 -2.85 -3.53
CA HIS A 21 -14.04 -3.57 -3.42
C HIS A 21 -13.90 -5.06 -3.04
N ASN A 22 -12.68 -5.55 -2.80
CA ASN A 22 -12.41 -6.94 -2.42
C ASN A 22 -11.88 -7.02 -0.97
N ARG A 23 -12.49 -7.87 -0.13
CA ARG A 23 -12.08 -8.04 1.28
C ARG A 23 -10.68 -8.63 1.40
N THR A 24 -10.31 -9.55 0.50
CA THR A 24 -8.96 -10.12 0.47
C THR A 24 -7.95 -9.02 0.17
N ASN A 25 -8.24 -8.14 -0.81
CA ASN A 25 -7.37 -7.01 -1.12
C ASN A 25 -7.21 -6.06 0.08
N LEU A 26 -8.33 -5.66 0.70
CA LEU A 26 -8.34 -4.83 1.92
C LEU A 26 -7.54 -5.42 3.08
N ALA A 27 -7.57 -6.75 3.26
CA ALA A 27 -6.82 -7.45 4.29
C ALA A 27 -5.31 -7.52 3.96
N LEU A 28 -4.97 -7.80 2.70
CA LEU A 28 -3.59 -7.83 2.22
C LEU A 28 -2.92 -6.47 2.42
N HIS A 29 -3.55 -5.37 2.01
CA HIS A 29 -2.99 -4.01 2.22
C HIS A 29 -2.81 -3.67 3.70
N MET A 30 -3.75 -4.09 4.56
CA MET A 30 -3.65 -3.86 6.00
C MET A 30 -2.44 -4.56 6.64
N LEU A 31 -2.02 -5.70 6.11
CA LEU A 31 -0.82 -6.42 6.56
C LEU A 31 0.45 -5.93 5.86
N ALA A 32 0.37 -5.70 4.56
CA ALA A 32 1.51 -5.37 3.72
C ALA A 32 2.12 -4.02 4.11
N LEU A 33 1.30 -3.02 4.43
CA LEU A 33 1.81 -1.70 4.79
C LEU A 33 2.67 -1.69 6.06
N PRO A 34 2.18 -2.15 7.24
CA PRO A 34 2.99 -2.11 8.45
C PRO A 34 4.27 -2.94 8.28
N LEU A 35 4.20 -4.05 7.55
CA LEU A 35 5.38 -4.85 7.21
C LEU A 35 6.37 -4.06 6.35
N PHE A 36 5.91 -3.35 5.32
CA PHE A 36 6.74 -2.50 4.47
C PHE A 36 7.47 -1.43 5.28
N VAL A 37 6.74 -0.69 6.13
CA VAL A 37 7.32 0.37 6.98
C VAL A 37 8.36 -0.20 7.95
N VAL A 38 8.04 -1.30 8.63
CA VAL A 38 8.99 -1.95 9.55
C VAL A 38 10.22 -2.44 8.80
N ALA A 39 10.07 -3.06 7.64
CA ALA A 39 11.20 -3.52 6.83
C ALA A 39 12.12 -2.37 6.39
N CYS A 40 11.56 -1.23 5.98
CA CYS A 40 12.34 -0.03 5.67
C CYS A 40 13.12 0.49 6.89
N LEU A 41 12.49 0.53 8.07
CA LEU A 41 13.17 0.94 9.31
C LEU A 41 14.28 -0.02 9.73
N VAL A 42 14.03 -1.33 9.61
CA VAL A 42 15.02 -2.37 9.88
C VAL A 42 16.22 -2.24 8.93
N LEU A 43 15.97 -2.09 7.63
CA LEU A 43 17.04 -1.84 6.64
C LEU A 43 17.84 -0.58 6.95
N ALA A 44 17.17 0.53 7.29
CA ALA A 44 17.83 1.76 7.67
C ALA A 44 18.73 1.57 8.90
N SER A 45 18.25 0.84 9.92
CA SER A 45 19.04 0.53 11.11
C SER A 45 20.23 -0.38 10.82
N ALA A 46 20.07 -1.38 9.94
CA ALA A 46 21.13 -2.28 9.54
C ALA A 46 22.29 -1.54 8.87
N LEU A 47 21.99 -0.55 8.02
CA LEU A 47 22.99 0.27 7.35
C LEU A 47 23.79 1.13 8.34
N VAL A 48 23.12 1.69 9.36
CA VAL A 48 23.79 2.48 10.42
C VAL A 48 24.67 1.59 11.30
N GLN A 49 24.16 0.41 11.67
CA GLN A 49 24.84 -0.54 12.56
C GLN A 49 25.88 -1.41 11.83
N ARG A 50 25.85 -1.41 10.49
CA ARG A 50 26.63 -2.32 9.62
C ARG A 50 26.40 -3.80 9.95
N ASP A 51 25.17 -4.15 10.32
CA ASP A 51 24.79 -5.51 10.68
C ASP A 51 24.19 -6.25 9.48
N LEU A 52 24.91 -7.28 9.02
CA LEU A 52 24.52 -8.09 7.87
C LEU A 52 23.27 -8.94 8.14
N LEU A 53 23.09 -9.45 9.37
CA LEU A 53 21.92 -10.27 9.68
C LEU A 53 20.65 -9.42 9.64
N THR A 54 20.68 -8.26 10.29
CA THR A 54 19.55 -7.30 10.25
C THR A 54 19.29 -6.81 8.83
N LEU A 55 20.33 -6.65 8.00
CA LEU A 55 20.18 -6.30 6.59
C LEU A 55 19.42 -7.38 5.81
N ILE A 56 19.78 -8.66 6.01
CA ILE A 56 19.09 -9.80 5.36
C ILE A 56 17.64 -9.89 5.82
N LEU A 57 17.39 -9.80 7.13
CA LEU A 57 16.03 -9.84 7.68
C LEU A 57 15.17 -8.69 7.16
N GLY A 58 15.71 -7.48 7.10
CA GLY A 58 15.04 -6.33 6.49
C GLY A 58 14.74 -6.53 5.01
N GLY A 59 15.68 -7.11 4.26
CA GLY A 59 15.49 -7.42 2.84
C GLY A 59 14.39 -8.47 2.59
N LEU A 60 14.35 -9.52 3.41
CA LEU A 60 13.28 -10.53 3.37
C LEU A 60 11.92 -9.92 3.72
N GLY A 61 11.87 -9.08 4.76
CA GLY A 61 10.65 -8.38 5.15
C GLY A 61 10.13 -7.45 4.04
N LEU A 62 11.03 -6.70 3.39
CA LEU A 62 10.68 -5.83 2.28
C LEU A 62 10.15 -6.63 1.09
N SER A 63 10.81 -7.74 0.76
CA SER A 63 10.39 -8.64 -0.32
C SER A 63 9.01 -9.23 -0.07
N ALA A 64 8.74 -9.67 1.16
CA ALA A 64 7.43 -10.17 1.57
C ALA A 64 6.34 -9.09 1.48
N ALA A 65 6.62 -7.86 1.93
CA ALA A 65 5.69 -6.75 1.82
C ALA A 65 5.34 -6.43 0.36
N LEU A 66 6.34 -6.35 -0.52
CA LEU A 66 6.13 -6.11 -1.95
C LEU A 66 5.31 -7.23 -2.61
N ALA A 67 5.55 -8.48 -2.23
CA ALA A 67 4.76 -9.61 -2.73
C ALA A 67 3.29 -9.54 -2.30
N LEU A 68 3.00 -9.13 -1.06
CA LEU A 68 1.64 -8.94 -0.58
C LEU A 68 0.93 -7.78 -1.32
N ILE A 69 1.64 -6.66 -1.58
CA ILE A 69 1.12 -5.53 -2.37
C ILE A 69 0.79 -5.99 -3.80
N ALA A 70 1.74 -6.67 -4.46
CA ALA A 70 1.53 -7.20 -5.80
C ALA A 70 0.34 -8.17 -5.86
N GLN A 71 0.21 -9.04 -4.86
CA GLN A 71 -0.92 -9.97 -4.75
C GLN A 71 -2.26 -9.24 -4.56
N GLY A 72 -2.27 -8.11 -3.86
CA GLY A 72 -3.44 -7.23 -3.73
C GLY A 72 -3.90 -6.69 -5.09
N HIS A 73 -2.95 -6.13 -5.86
CA HIS A 73 -3.21 -5.56 -7.19
C HIS A 73 -3.73 -6.60 -8.19
N HIS A 74 -3.40 -7.90 -8.03
CA HIS A 74 -4.00 -8.96 -8.85
C HIS A 74 -5.52 -9.07 -8.71
N PHE A 75 -6.10 -8.58 -7.61
CA PHE A 75 -7.56 -8.53 -7.41
C PHE A 75 -8.21 -7.26 -7.97
N GLU A 76 -7.41 -6.32 -8.46
CA GLU A 76 -7.87 -5.08 -9.09
C GLU A 76 -7.98 -5.32 -10.60
N ALA A 77 -9.22 -5.34 -11.11
CA ALA A 77 -9.48 -5.66 -12.51
C ALA A 77 -8.93 -4.56 -13.43
N GLY A 78 -8.06 -4.92 -14.38
CA GLY A 78 -7.65 -4.04 -15.48
C GLY A 78 -6.39 -3.22 -15.27
N ALA A 79 -5.44 -3.66 -14.43
CA ALA A 79 -4.13 -3.03 -14.30
C ALA A 79 -3.40 -2.97 -15.66
N ASP A 80 -3.49 -1.84 -16.34
CA ASP A 80 -2.70 -1.55 -17.53
C ASP A 80 -1.22 -1.43 -17.08
N PRO A 81 -0.28 -2.21 -17.66
CA PRO A 81 1.14 -2.09 -17.34
C PRO A 81 1.70 -0.67 -17.50
N ARG A 82 1.03 0.20 -18.26
CA ARG A 82 1.41 1.60 -18.49
C ARG A 82 0.82 2.60 -17.49
N HIS A 83 0.03 2.14 -16.54
CA HIS A 83 -0.64 3.01 -15.58
C HIS A 83 0.35 3.55 -14.51
N PRO A 84 0.15 4.78 -13.99
CA PRO A 84 1.09 5.43 -13.07
C PRO A 84 1.34 4.69 -11.75
N GLU A 85 0.47 3.74 -11.38
CA GLU A 85 0.58 2.93 -10.16
C GLU A 85 1.88 2.10 -10.05
N ASN A 86 2.58 1.84 -11.16
CA ASN A 86 3.85 1.10 -11.16
C ASN A 86 5.09 1.97 -10.83
N SER A 87 4.92 3.24 -10.48
CA SER A 87 6.03 4.14 -10.15
C SER A 87 6.43 4.05 -8.68
N VAL A 88 7.73 4.07 -8.36
CA VAL A 88 8.23 4.13 -6.97
C VAL A 88 7.60 5.31 -6.19
N SER A 89 7.44 6.46 -6.83
CA SER A 89 6.78 7.62 -6.21
C SER A 89 5.31 7.35 -5.87
N HIS A 90 4.58 6.62 -6.73
CA HIS A 90 3.20 6.25 -6.45
C HIS A 90 3.14 5.31 -5.25
N LEU A 91 3.98 4.27 -5.25
CA LEU A 91 4.11 3.34 -4.13
C LEU A 91 4.40 4.08 -2.83
N LEU A 92 5.37 4.99 -2.80
CA LEU A 92 5.70 5.75 -1.59
C LEU A 92 4.55 6.64 -1.12
N VAL A 93 3.90 7.37 -2.03
CA VAL A 93 2.76 8.23 -1.66
C VAL A 93 1.60 7.37 -1.15
N GLU A 94 1.35 6.24 -1.79
CA GLU A 94 0.30 5.32 -1.38
C GLU A 94 0.56 4.74 0.01
N GLN A 95 1.76 4.18 0.22
CA GLN A 95 2.11 3.52 1.47
C GLN A 95 2.23 4.53 2.64
N PHE A 96 2.81 5.71 2.43
CA PHE A 96 3.08 6.65 3.53
C PHE A 96 1.98 7.68 3.78
N LEU A 97 1.15 8.02 2.78
CA LEU A 97 0.16 9.09 2.90
C LEU A 97 -1.26 8.58 2.65
N THR A 98 -1.50 7.97 1.50
CA THR A 98 -2.86 7.61 1.05
C THR A 98 -3.47 6.53 1.93
N PHE A 99 -2.78 5.41 2.15
CA PHE A 99 -3.33 4.31 2.94
C PHE A 99 -3.49 4.62 4.43
N PRO A 100 -2.50 5.24 5.12
CA PRO A 100 -2.70 5.68 6.49
C PRO A 100 -3.93 6.59 6.62
N TRP A 101 -4.11 7.53 5.69
CA TRP A 101 -5.30 8.38 5.65
C TRP A 101 -6.59 7.57 5.37
N PHE A 102 -6.54 6.56 4.51
CA PHE A 102 -7.64 5.62 4.23
C PHE A 102 -8.11 4.86 5.46
N VAL A 103 -7.16 4.39 6.28
CA VAL A 103 -7.47 3.71 7.54
C VAL A 103 -8.01 4.71 8.58
N LEU A 104 -7.32 5.84 8.77
CA LEU A 104 -7.65 6.83 9.80
C LEU A 104 -8.98 7.55 9.56
N SER A 105 -9.33 7.84 8.30
CA SER A 105 -10.62 8.44 7.91
C SER A 105 -11.81 7.48 8.04
N GLY A 106 -11.56 6.22 8.42
CA GLY A 106 -12.57 5.16 8.51
C GLY A 106 -13.07 4.65 7.16
N ALA A 107 -12.48 5.10 6.04
CA ALA A 107 -12.83 4.64 4.69
C ALA A 107 -12.63 3.12 4.56
N TRP A 108 -11.55 2.58 5.12
CA TRP A 108 -11.31 1.13 5.19
C TRP A 108 -12.49 0.37 5.83
N ARG A 109 -13.02 0.85 6.96
CA ARG A 109 -14.15 0.20 7.65
C ARG A 109 -15.45 0.29 6.85
N ARG A 110 -15.64 1.36 6.07
CA ARG A 110 -16.79 1.50 5.17
C ARG A 110 -16.68 0.53 4.01
N ALA A 111 -15.52 0.45 3.35
CA ALA A 111 -15.25 -0.49 2.27
C ALA A 111 -15.42 -1.95 2.74
N TRP A 112 -14.83 -2.31 3.89
CA TRP A 112 -14.96 -3.65 4.48
C TRP A 112 -16.41 -4.08 4.71
N ARG A 113 -17.27 -3.17 5.19
CA ARG A 113 -18.71 -3.42 5.39
C ARG A 113 -19.49 -3.45 4.08
N ALA A 114 -19.11 -2.66 3.09
CA ALA A 114 -19.73 -2.70 1.78
C ALA A 114 -19.51 -4.05 1.08
N CYS A 115 -18.30 -4.61 1.20
CA CYS A 115 -18.00 -5.93 0.64
C CYS A 115 -18.69 -7.07 1.39
N GLN A 116 -19.00 -6.92 2.69
CA GLN A 116 -19.83 -7.89 3.43
C GLN A 116 -21.22 -8.03 2.82
N ARG A 117 -21.90 -6.90 2.61
CA ARG A 117 -23.27 -6.87 2.09
C ARG A 117 -23.42 -7.34 0.63
N LYS A 118 -22.33 -7.44 -0.13
CA LYS A 118 -22.34 -7.95 -1.50
C LYS A 118 -22.12 -9.48 -1.58
N GLY A 119 -21.70 -10.10 -0.47
CA GLY A 119 -21.49 -11.55 -0.39
C GLY A 119 -22.61 -12.29 0.33
N GLU A 120 -23.62 -11.57 0.82
CA GLU A 120 -24.93 -12.09 1.27
C GLU A 120 -25.93 -12.02 0.10
#